data_AF-A0A3M7G0A9-F1
#
_entry.id   AF-A0A3M7G0A9-F1
#
_cell.length_a   1.000
_cell.length_b   1.000
_cell.length_c   1.000
_cell.angle_alpha   90.00
_cell.angle_beta   90.00
_cell.angle_gamma   90.00
#
_symmetry.space_group_name_H-M   'P 1'
#
loop_
_entity.id
_entity.type
_entity.pdbx_description
1 polymer ?
#
loop_
_entity_poly.entity_id
_entity_poly.type
_entity_poly.pdbx_seq_one_letter_code
_entity_poly.pdbx_strand_id
1 'polypeptide(L)'
;MDQIILFGDNLTEQSFTQHHQPSPFAWGAALSALYARRLDIINRGLSGYNSTQALRALPLCLPEPTQTSVRLLTIAFGTNDARVPNSPGGPDQSVAVSEFVGNLRDMAGAHPAVRAHATTVKCVLITPPPVDERRLARADREKYGSRVMGAQLRRRADRTAEYARAVRELGSELGVPVCDVWSAMVVRAGFGAATKRGEDEAGVEGAAASGAAAAAASAVTPNADPASGDQTGRSGGGGPGGSRSVHETGTPLDAPPPPPPPPPLPGSLDLPPNETLQSFLQDDGVHLSAEGSRVLFGELMTVIDKHYPELMPNALRMRLPAWDDVDVWTAVEKDGRSEQQQREQQQRTQARTAGRDGGKVVKGEFEAVVSDTEPNV
;
A
#
# COMPACT_ATOMS: atom_id res chain seq x y z
N MET A 1 -11.95 18.85 12.60
CA MET A 1 -10.51 19.23 12.46
C MET A 1 -10.07 18.84 11.06
N ASP A 2 -8.91 19.28 10.57
CA ASP A 2 -8.41 18.79 9.27
C ASP A 2 -8.17 17.28 9.37
N GLN A 3 -8.36 16.54 8.28
CA GLN A 3 -8.64 15.10 8.36
C GLN A 3 -7.63 14.23 7.63
N ILE A 4 -7.36 13.05 8.18
CA ILE A 4 -6.90 11.88 7.44
C ILE A 4 -8.13 11.01 7.19
N ILE A 5 -8.44 10.73 5.93
CA ILE A 5 -9.55 9.88 5.54
C ILE A 5 -9.02 8.51 5.14
N LEU A 6 -9.54 7.49 5.82
CA LEU A 6 -9.26 6.09 5.53
C LEU A 6 -10.36 5.58 4.60
N PHE A 7 -10.13 5.57 3.29
CA PHE A 7 -11.11 5.12 2.29
C PHE A 7 -10.73 3.73 1.76
N GLY A 8 -11.66 2.78 1.79
CA GLY A 8 -11.35 1.40 1.43
C GLY A 8 -12.50 0.43 1.63
N ASP A 9 -12.19 -0.86 1.58
CA ASP A 9 -13.16 -1.94 1.76
C ASP A 9 -13.34 -2.35 3.24
N ASN A 10 -13.74 -3.61 3.48
CA ASN A 10 -13.90 -4.24 4.79
C ASN A 10 -12.63 -4.17 5.68
N LEU A 11 -11.42 -4.14 5.10
CA LEU A 11 -10.17 -3.99 5.87
C LEU A 11 -10.02 -2.60 6.49
N THR A 12 -10.58 -1.59 5.83
CA THR A 12 -10.67 -0.23 6.34
C THR A 12 -11.84 -0.07 7.30
N GLU A 13 -12.97 -0.73 7.06
CA GLU A 13 -14.13 -0.67 7.96
C GLU A 13 -13.76 -1.21 9.35
N GLN A 14 -13.06 -2.35 9.41
CA GLN A 14 -12.56 -2.96 10.64
C GLN A 14 -11.30 -2.28 11.22
N SER A 15 -10.81 -1.17 10.66
CA SER A 15 -9.56 -0.53 11.11
C SER A 15 -9.56 -0.05 12.58
N PHE A 16 -10.73 0.04 13.22
CA PHE A 16 -10.91 0.38 14.63
C PHE A 16 -11.28 -0.84 15.51
N THR A 17 -11.49 -2.02 14.91
CA THR A 17 -11.93 -3.23 15.60
C THR A 17 -10.76 -3.91 16.32
N GLN A 18 -10.82 -4.00 17.65
CA GLN A 18 -9.80 -4.68 18.45
C GLN A 18 -10.08 -6.19 18.52
N HIS A 19 -9.41 -6.95 17.66
CA HIS A 19 -9.44 -8.42 17.67
C HIS A 19 -8.84 -8.98 18.97
N HIS A 20 -9.39 -10.09 19.45
CA HIS A 20 -9.12 -10.57 20.81
C HIS A 20 -7.81 -11.38 20.92
N GLN A 21 -6.83 -10.80 21.64
CA GLN A 21 -5.78 -11.48 22.41
C GLN A 21 -4.72 -12.31 21.64
N PRO A 22 -3.49 -12.50 22.18
CA PRO A 22 -2.97 -12.02 23.47
C PRO A 22 -2.54 -10.54 23.48
N SER A 23 -2.53 -9.86 22.32
CA SER A 23 -2.23 -8.43 22.24
C SER A 23 -3.13 -7.77 21.18
N PRO A 24 -4.23 -7.10 21.58
CA PRO A 24 -5.15 -6.46 20.64
C PRO A 24 -4.51 -5.24 19.97
N PHE A 25 -4.66 -5.12 18.66
CA PHE A 25 -4.22 -3.95 17.89
C PHE A 25 -5.19 -3.68 16.73
N ALA A 26 -5.41 -2.40 16.43
CA ALA A 26 -6.29 -1.94 15.36
C ALA A 26 -5.72 -0.65 14.78
N TRP A 27 -5.41 -0.65 13.47
CA TRP A 27 -4.51 0.33 12.87
C TRP A 27 -5.10 1.75 12.78
N GLY A 28 -6.40 1.88 12.49
CA GLY A 28 -7.12 3.16 12.50
C GLY A 28 -7.30 3.73 13.90
N ALA A 29 -7.47 2.87 14.91
CA ALA A 29 -7.47 3.28 16.32
C ALA A 29 -6.08 3.75 16.78
N ALA A 30 -5.01 3.07 16.37
CA ALA A 30 -3.63 3.46 16.64
C ALA A 30 -3.29 4.83 16.01
N LEU A 31 -3.67 5.04 14.74
CA LEU A 31 -3.60 6.36 14.09
C LEU A 31 -4.38 7.41 14.90
N SER A 32 -5.60 7.09 15.37
CA SER A 32 -6.45 8.04 16.10
C SER A 32 -5.83 8.47 17.43
N ALA A 33 -5.18 7.56 18.15
CA ALA A 33 -4.44 7.89 19.37
C ALA A 33 -3.19 8.74 19.06
N LEU A 34 -2.45 8.39 18.00
CA LEU A 34 -1.19 9.05 17.62
C LEU A 34 -1.40 10.48 17.05
N TYR A 35 -2.48 10.69 16.29
CA TYR A 35 -2.87 11.97 15.72
C TYR A 35 -3.80 12.80 16.62
N ALA A 36 -4.08 12.34 17.84
CA ALA A 36 -4.95 13.02 18.80
C ALA A 36 -4.57 14.51 18.98
N ARG A 37 -5.58 15.39 18.89
CA ARG A 37 -5.44 16.86 18.90
C ARG A 37 -4.62 17.45 17.72
N ARG A 38 -4.26 16.69 16.69
CA ARG A 38 -3.49 17.16 15.52
C ARG A 38 -4.33 17.11 14.24
N LEU A 39 -4.83 15.92 13.89
CA LEU A 39 -5.77 15.66 12.78
C LEU A 39 -6.87 14.70 13.25
N ASP A 40 -8.07 14.77 12.66
CA ASP A 40 -9.09 13.75 12.87
C ASP A 40 -8.83 12.57 11.93
N ILE A 41 -8.92 11.33 12.44
CA ILE A 41 -8.88 10.12 11.59
C ILE A 41 -10.32 9.68 11.32
N ILE A 42 -10.73 9.66 10.05
CA ILE A 42 -12.10 9.36 9.64
C ILE A 42 -12.13 8.02 8.89
N ASN A 43 -12.81 7.04 9.48
CA ASN A 43 -13.09 5.76 8.83
C ASN A 43 -14.16 5.94 7.74
N ARG A 44 -13.80 5.61 6.50
CA ARG A 44 -14.67 5.50 5.31
C ARG A 44 -14.43 4.14 4.63
N GLY A 45 -14.25 3.09 5.43
CA GLY A 45 -14.34 1.72 4.98
C GLY A 45 -15.76 1.33 4.57
N LEU A 46 -15.86 0.48 3.56
CA LEU A 46 -17.12 0.07 2.94
C LEU A 46 -17.11 -1.46 2.78
N SER A 47 -17.58 -2.18 3.79
CA SER A 47 -17.49 -3.65 3.81
C SER A 47 -18.27 -4.30 2.67
N GLY A 48 -17.58 -5.20 1.96
CA GLY A 48 -18.09 -5.90 0.78
C GLY A 48 -18.07 -5.10 -0.52
N TYR A 49 -17.74 -3.80 -0.50
CA TYR A 49 -17.64 -2.99 -1.72
C TYR A 49 -16.42 -3.38 -2.55
N ASN A 50 -16.54 -3.21 -3.88
CA ASN A 50 -15.43 -3.19 -4.82
C ASN A 50 -15.13 -1.76 -5.31
N SER A 51 -14.04 -1.59 -6.05
CA SER A 51 -13.60 -0.28 -6.57
C SER A 51 -14.66 0.42 -7.44
N THR A 52 -15.39 -0.32 -8.27
CA THR A 52 -16.44 0.22 -9.16
C THR A 52 -17.64 0.78 -8.39
N GLN A 53 -17.97 0.19 -7.25
CA GLN A 53 -18.98 0.71 -6.31
C GLN A 53 -18.42 1.87 -5.49
N ALA A 54 -17.19 1.74 -4.99
CA ALA A 54 -16.52 2.76 -4.19
C ALA A 54 -16.31 4.07 -4.95
N LEU A 55 -15.95 4.04 -6.24
CA LEU A 55 -15.78 5.26 -7.05
C LEU A 55 -17.06 6.11 -7.07
N ARG A 56 -18.23 5.47 -7.07
CA ARG A 56 -19.55 6.13 -7.00
C ARG A 56 -19.90 6.63 -5.60
N ALA A 57 -19.33 6.01 -4.57
CA ALA A 57 -19.52 6.37 -3.16
C ALA A 57 -18.51 7.43 -2.65
N LEU A 58 -17.38 7.63 -3.34
CA LEU A 58 -16.34 8.60 -2.99
C LEU A 58 -16.86 10.03 -2.68
N PRO A 59 -17.76 10.66 -3.46
CA PRO A 59 -18.29 11.98 -3.13
C PRO A 59 -19.22 11.99 -1.89
N LEU A 60 -19.69 10.83 -1.42
CA LEU A 60 -20.43 10.70 -0.16
C LEU A 60 -19.51 10.47 1.06
N CYS A 61 -18.24 10.13 0.81
CA CYS A 61 -17.26 9.78 1.82
C CYS A 61 -16.35 10.97 2.20
N LEU A 62 -16.07 11.87 1.27
CA LEU A 62 -15.26 13.07 1.51
C LEU A 62 -16.14 14.24 2.03
N PRO A 63 -15.61 15.13 2.89
CA PRO A 63 -16.26 16.38 3.26
C PRO A 63 -16.13 17.42 2.14
N GLU A 64 -16.95 18.47 2.19
CA GLU A 64 -16.72 19.66 1.36
C GLU A 64 -15.50 20.45 1.87
N PRO A 65 -14.65 21.04 0.99
CA PRO A 65 -13.50 21.84 1.42
C PRO A 65 -13.84 23.04 2.32
N THR A 66 -15.08 23.53 2.24
CA THR A 66 -15.63 24.60 3.08
C THR A 66 -15.96 24.14 4.50
N GLN A 67 -16.11 22.83 4.73
CA GLN A 67 -16.34 22.25 6.05
C GLN A 67 -15.00 21.92 6.73
N THR A 68 -14.09 21.26 6.00
CA THR A 68 -12.74 20.96 6.47
C THR A 68 -11.83 20.48 5.34
N SER A 69 -10.51 20.63 5.49
CA SER A 69 -9.52 20.14 4.53
C SER A 69 -9.13 18.68 4.79
N VAL A 70 -9.09 17.88 3.73
CA VAL A 70 -8.46 16.56 3.77
C VAL A 70 -6.95 16.73 3.60
N ARG A 71 -6.15 16.21 4.54
CA ARG A 71 -4.68 16.24 4.53
C ARG A 71 -4.08 14.99 3.91
N LEU A 72 -4.69 13.84 4.16
CA LEU A 72 -4.28 12.55 3.61
C LEU A 72 -5.53 11.72 3.29
N LEU A 73 -5.52 11.08 2.13
CA LEU A 73 -6.50 10.08 1.72
C LEU A 73 -5.76 8.75 1.47
N THR A 74 -6.00 7.75 2.29
CA THR A 74 -5.55 6.38 1.95
C THR A 74 -6.62 5.70 1.12
N ILE A 75 -6.24 4.98 0.06
CA ILE A 75 -7.17 4.27 -0.83
C ILE A 75 -6.81 2.78 -0.80
N ALA A 76 -7.68 1.96 -0.19
CA ALA A 76 -7.45 0.54 0.08
C ALA A 76 -8.58 -0.35 -0.49
N PHE A 77 -8.44 -0.75 -1.75
CA PHE A 77 -9.34 -1.69 -2.43
C PHE A 77 -8.53 -2.79 -3.14
N GLY A 78 -9.23 -3.84 -3.60
CA GLY A 78 -8.61 -5.02 -4.21
C GLY A 78 -9.06 -6.32 -3.56
N THR A 79 -9.37 -6.30 -2.24
CA THR A 79 -9.74 -7.51 -1.48
C THR A 79 -11.04 -8.14 -2.00
N ASN A 80 -11.93 -7.34 -2.56
CA ASN A 80 -13.20 -7.77 -3.14
C ASN A 80 -13.13 -7.88 -4.67
N ASP A 81 -12.40 -6.96 -5.32
CA ASP A 81 -12.15 -6.91 -6.75
C ASP A 81 -11.39 -8.16 -7.26
N ALA A 82 -10.43 -8.67 -6.46
CA ALA A 82 -9.65 -9.88 -6.72
C ALA A 82 -10.42 -11.18 -6.48
N ARG A 83 -11.74 -11.13 -6.25
CA ARG A 83 -12.58 -12.32 -6.26
C ARG A 83 -12.47 -13.04 -7.61
N VAL A 84 -12.56 -14.36 -7.59
CA VAL A 84 -12.67 -15.19 -8.80
C VAL A 84 -14.03 -14.92 -9.46
N PRO A 85 -14.09 -14.46 -10.73
CA PRO A 85 -15.36 -14.14 -11.39
C PRO A 85 -16.30 -15.34 -11.49
N ASN A 86 -17.59 -15.11 -11.32
CA ASN A 86 -18.66 -16.11 -11.27
C ASN A 86 -18.48 -17.19 -10.19
N SER A 87 -17.59 -17.00 -9.22
CA SER A 87 -17.43 -17.94 -8.09
C SER A 87 -18.68 -17.96 -7.20
N PRO A 88 -19.01 -19.12 -6.58
CA PRO A 88 -20.23 -19.30 -5.79
C PRO A 88 -20.36 -18.34 -4.59
N GLY A 89 -21.57 -18.25 -4.03
CA GLY A 89 -21.84 -17.58 -2.74
C GLY A 89 -21.94 -16.04 -2.78
N GLY A 90 -23.15 -15.51 -2.57
CA GLY A 90 -23.42 -14.07 -2.54
C GLY A 90 -23.35 -13.37 -3.91
N PRO A 91 -23.63 -12.06 -3.98
CA PRO A 91 -23.43 -11.28 -5.22
C PRO A 91 -21.96 -11.34 -5.63
N ASP A 92 -21.66 -11.29 -6.93
CA ASP A 92 -20.28 -11.16 -7.39
C ASP A 92 -19.72 -9.79 -6.98
N GLN A 93 -18.43 -9.77 -6.68
CA GLN A 93 -17.66 -8.59 -6.24
C GLN A 93 -16.48 -8.31 -7.18
N SER A 94 -16.17 -9.25 -8.09
CA SER A 94 -15.00 -9.14 -8.96
C SER A 94 -15.10 -7.96 -9.93
N VAL A 95 -13.95 -7.35 -10.19
CA VAL A 95 -13.77 -6.22 -11.12
C VAL A 95 -12.55 -6.54 -11.97
N ALA A 96 -12.60 -6.36 -13.30
CA ALA A 96 -11.44 -6.66 -14.14
C ALA A 96 -10.24 -5.77 -13.75
N VAL A 97 -9.00 -6.28 -13.81
CA VAL A 97 -7.79 -5.54 -13.37
C VAL A 97 -7.67 -4.17 -14.06
N SER A 98 -8.01 -4.08 -15.34
CA SER A 98 -8.03 -2.81 -16.09
C SER A 98 -9.08 -1.82 -15.59
N GLU A 99 -10.27 -2.28 -15.21
CA GLU A 99 -11.32 -1.45 -14.61
C GLU A 99 -10.94 -1.03 -13.19
N PHE A 100 -10.39 -1.95 -12.39
CA PHE A 100 -9.87 -1.68 -11.05
C PHE A 100 -8.77 -0.61 -11.05
N VAL A 101 -7.79 -0.73 -11.95
CA VAL A 101 -6.73 0.28 -12.16
C VAL A 101 -7.30 1.61 -12.65
N GLY A 102 -8.33 1.59 -13.52
CA GLY A 102 -9.07 2.79 -13.92
C GLY A 102 -9.74 3.48 -12.72
N ASN A 103 -10.51 2.73 -11.94
CA ASN A 103 -11.19 3.23 -10.74
C ASN A 103 -10.21 3.83 -9.74
N LEU A 104 -9.08 3.17 -9.47
CA LEU A 104 -8.06 3.69 -8.54
C LEU A 104 -7.37 4.96 -9.08
N ARG A 105 -7.11 5.05 -10.39
CA ARG A 105 -6.56 6.28 -11.01
C ARG A 105 -7.52 7.45 -10.86
N ASP A 106 -8.82 7.20 -11.03
CA ASP A 106 -9.84 8.22 -10.82
C ASP A 106 -9.94 8.64 -9.35
N MET A 107 -9.99 7.69 -8.41
CA MET A 107 -9.97 7.98 -6.97
C MET A 107 -8.73 8.76 -6.54
N ALA A 108 -7.56 8.45 -7.08
CA ALA A 108 -6.28 9.03 -6.64
C ALA A 108 -6.10 10.50 -7.05
N GLY A 109 -6.77 10.98 -8.11
CA GLY A 109 -6.60 12.37 -8.55
C GLY A 109 -7.51 12.90 -9.66
N ALA A 110 -8.19 12.07 -10.46
CA ALA A 110 -9.07 12.59 -11.52
C ALA A 110 -10.47 13.00 -11.00
N HIS A 111 -10.97 12.31 -9.96
CA HIS A 111 -12.34 12.45 -9.47
C HIS A 111 -12.59 13.84 -8.84
N PRO A 112 -13.70 14.54 -9.19
CA PRO A 112 -13.95 15.92 -8.74
C PRO A 112 -13.88 16.13 -7.23
N ALA A 113 -14.41 15.20 -6.42
CA ALA A 113 -14.42 15.34 -4.97
C ALA A 113 -13.01 15.29 -4.32
N VAL A 114 -12.02 14.66 -4.97
CA VAL A 114 -10.62 14.69 -4.51
C VAL A 114 -9.93 15.95 -5.04
N ARG A 115 -10.19 16.32 -6.29
CA ARG A 115 -9.69 17.56 -6.89
C ARG A 115 -10.15 18.82 -6.15
N ALA A 116 -11.31 18.79 -5.50
CA ALA A 116 -11.79 19.85 -4.62
C ALA A 116 -10.83 20.16 -3.43
N HIS A 117 -10.04 19.18 -2.98
CA HIS A 117 -9.06 19.31 -1.90
C HIS A 117 -7.60 19.43 -2.39
N ALA A 118 -7.36 19.54 -3.71
CA ALA A 118 -6.03 19.40 -4.34
C ALA A 118 -4.92 20.34 -3.84
N THR A 119 -5.26 21.42 -3.14
CA THR A 119 -4.30 22.32 -2.47
C THR A 119 -3.78 21.79 -1.12
N THR A 120 -4.38 20.72 -0.60
CA THR A 120 -4.13 20.21 0.77
C THR A 120 -4.02 18.69 0.88
N VAL A 121 -4.68 17.93 0.01
CA VAL A 121 -4.73 16.46 0.09
C VAL A 121 -3.47 15.81 -0.48
N LYS A 122 -2.96 14.83 0.25
CA LYS A 122 -2.00 13.82 -0.23
C LYS A 122 -2.73 12.48 -0.40
N CYS A 123 -2.25 11.62 -1.28
CA CYS A 123 -2.84 10.31 -1.52
C CYS A 123 -1.82 9.19 -1.22
N VAL A 124 -2.28 8.08 -0.65
CA VAL A 124 -1.50 6.83 -0.54
C VAL A 124 -2.37 5.68 -1.01
N LEU A 125 -1.88 4.88 -1.96
CA LEU A 125 -2.53 3.62 -2.32
C LEU A 125 -2.10 2.53 -1.33
N ILE A 126 -2.99 1.62 -0.96
CA ILE A 126 -2.68 0.47 -0.12
C ILE A 126 -2.99 -0.81 -0.91
N THR A 127 -2.01 -1.71 -1.04
CA THR A 127 -2.21 -3.01 -1.70
C THR A 127 -3.14 -3.90 -0.87
N PRO A 128 -4.01 -4.73 -1.49
CA PRO A 128 -4.70 -5.78 -0.74
C PRO A 128 -3.67 -6.75 -0.14
N PRO A 129 -3.80 -7.15 1.15
CA PRO A 129 -2.90 -8.10 1.78
C PRO A 129 -3.05 -9.50 1.14
N PRO A 130 -2.05 -10.40 1.27
CA PRO A 130 -2.21 -11.79 0.85
C PRO A 130 -3.35 -12.49 1.60
N VAL A 131 -3.83 -13.60 1.05
CA VAL A 131 -4.94 -14.39 1.59
C VAL A 131 -4.52 -15.83 1.88
N ASP A 132 -5.16 -16.47 2.86
CA ASP A 132 -5.00 -17.90 3.11
C ASP A 132 -6.19 -18.67 2.54
N GLU A 133 -5.96 -19.38 1.44
CA GLU A 133 -6.99 -20.13 0.70
C GLU A 133 -7.61 -21.26 1.53
N ARG A 134 -6.89 -21.75 2.55
CA ARG A 134 -7.28 -22.89 3.39
C ARG A 134 -8.30 -22.46 4.46
N ARG A 135 -8.07 -21.30 5.08
CA ARG A 135 -9.01 -20.60 5.96
C ARG A 135 -10.21 -20.07 5.19
N LEU A 136 -9.99 -19.48 4.01
CA LEU A 136 -11.06 -19.08 3.08
C LEU A 136 -11.99 -20.26 2.75
N ALA A 137 -11.45 -21.39 2.31
CA ALA A 137 -12.23 -22.58 1.94
C ALA A 137 -13.05 -23.16 3.12
N ARG A 138 -12.56 -23.01 4.35
CA ARG A 138 -13.28 -23.34 5.59
C ARG A 138 -14.41 -22.35 5.85
N ALA A 139 -14.09 -21.05 5.94
CA ALA A 139 -15.06 -20.02 6.27
C ALA A 139 -16.17 -19.86 5.22
N ASP A 140 -15.85 -20.03 3.92
CA ASP A 140 -16.85 -20.06 2.85
C ASP A 140 -17.78 -21.27 2.96
N ARG A 141 -17.26 -22.45 3.35
CA ARG A 141 -18.07 -23.65 3.60
C ARG A 141 -19.00 -23.47 4.80
N GLU A 142 -18.51 -22.88 5.88
CA GLU A 142 -19.29 -22.59 7.09
C GLU A 142 -20.39 -21.54 6.82
N LYS A 143 -20.04 -20.47 6.10
CA LYS A 143 -20.93 -19.31 5.85
C LYS A 143 -21.96 -19.55 4.75
N TYR A 144 -21.67 -20.38 3.75
CA TYR A 144 -22.51 -20.57 2.57
C TYR A 144 -22.96 -22.01 2.32
N GLY A 145 -22.36 -23.00 2.99
CA GLY A 145 -22.79 -24.40 2.96
C GLY A 145 -22.97 -24.96 1.54
N SER A 146 -24.15 -25.49 1.26
CA SER A 146 -24.52 -26.06 -0.05
C SER A 146 -24.54 -25.06 -1.22
N ARG A 147 -24.30 -23.76 -0.99
CA ARG A 147 -24.14 -22.77 -2.06
C ARG A 147 -22.71 -22.73 -2.64
N VAL A 148 -21.72 -23.36 -1.99
CA VAL A 148 -20.33 -23.47 -2.48
C VAL A 148 -20.08 -24.93 -2.91
N MET A 149 -20.62 -25.28 -4.08
CA MET A 149 -20.42 -26.59 -4.70
C MET A 149 -19.18 -26.59 -5.60
N GLY A 150 -18.57 -27.76 -5.78
CA GLY A 150 -17.45 -27.96 -6.72
C GLY A 150 -16.07 -27.53 -6.23
N ALA A 151 -15.88 -27.29 -4.93
CA ALA A 151 -14.60 -26.91 -4.31
C ALA A 151 -13.91 -25.64 -4.85
N GLN A 152 -14.61 -24.84 -5.67
CA GLN A 152 -14.09 -23.61 -6.26
C GLN A 152 -13.88 -22.53 -5.20
N LEU A 153 -12.63 -22.08 -5.05
CA LEU A 153 -12.25 -20.94 -4.22
C LEU A 153 -12.87 -19.63 -4.74
N ARG A 154 -13.32 -18.78 -3.82
CA ARG A 154 -13.85 -17.43 -4.14
C ARG A 154 -12.74 -16.37 -4.24
N ARG A 155 -11.61 -16.56 -3.56
CA ARG A 155 -10.38 -15.74 -3.66
C ARG A 155 -9.17 -16.69 -3.74
N ARG A 156 -8.08 -16.24 -4.36
CA ARG A 156 -6.85 -17.02 -4.52
C ARG A 156 -5.61 -16.15 -4.30
N ALA A 157 -4.50 -16.74 -3.86
CA ALA A 157 -3.26 -16.03 -3.59
C ALA A 157 -2.62 -15.42 -4.85
N ASP A 158 -2.65 -16.14 -5.99
CA ASP A 158 -2.19 -15.65 -7.29
C ASP A 158 -2.96 -14.41 -7.76
N ARG A 159 -4.28 -14.45 -7.59
CA ARG A 159 -5.18 -13.35 -7.98
C ARG A 159 -5.09 -12.16 -7.04
N THR A 160 -4.93 -12.36 -5.74
CA THR A 160 -4.67 -11.22 -4.84
C THR A 160 -3.30 -10.57 -5.13
N ALA A 161 -2.30 -11.36 -5.51
CA ALA A 161 -0.99 -10.85 -5.94
C ALA A 161 -1.02 -10.06 -7.26
N GLU A 162 -1.88 -10.46 -8.21
CA GLU A 162 -2.17 -9.73 -9.45
C GLU A 162 -2.64 -8.29 -9.15
N TYR A 163 -3.58 -8.13 -8.21
CA TYR A 163 -4.14 -6.82 -7.86
C TYR A 163 -3.18 -6.00 -7.00
N ALA A 164 -2.42 -6.64 -6.10
CA ALA A 164 -1.34 -5.97 -5.37
C ALA A 164 -0.23 -5.45 -6.32
N ARG A 165 0.12 -6.21 -7.37
CA ARG A 165 1.05 -5.73 -8.42
C ARG A 165 0.47 -4.53 -9.16
N ALA A 166 -0.80 -4.61 -9.59
CA ALA A 166 -1.46 -3.53 -10.31
C ALA A 166 -1.53 -2.22 -9.50
N VAL A 167 -1.71 -2.29 -8.17
CA VAL A 167 -1.64 -1.13 -7.27
C VAL A 167 -0.24 -0.50 -7.25
N ARG A 168 0.83 -1.32 -7.21
CA ARG A 168 2.22 -0.84 -7.25
C ARG A 168 2.58 -0.17 -8.59
N GLU A 169 2.21 -0.82 -9.68
CA GLU A 169 2.43 -0.31 -11.04
C GLU A 169 1.71 1.03 -11.24
N LEU A 170 0.45 1.15 -10.80
CA LEU A 170 -0.31 2.40 -10.84
C LEU A 170 0.29 3.50 -9.94
N GLY A 171 0.73 3.16 -8.73
CA GLY A 171 1.40 4.14 -7.86
C GLY A 171 2.67 4.70 -8.48
N SER A 172 3.47 3.84 -9.12
CA SER A 172 4.66 4.24 -9.88
C SER A 172 4.33 5.07 -11.12
N GLU A 173 3.22 4.79 -11.82
CA GLU A 173 2.76 5.58 -12.98
C GLU A 173 2.35 7.00 -12.57
N LEU A 174 1.61 7.13 -11.46
CA LEU A 174 1.04 8.40 -11.01
C LEU A 174 1.97 9.22 -10.10
N GLY A 175 3.10 8.66 -9.67
CA GLY A 175 3.95 9.24 -8.61
C GLY A 175 3.27 9.27 -7.23
N VAL A 176 2.29 8.40 -7.01
CA VAL A 176 1.53 8.30 -5.75
C VAL A 176 2.15 7.20 -4.88
N PRO A 177 2.59 7.50 -3.64
CA PRO A 177 3.20 6.50 -2.75
C PRO A 177 2.27 5.31 -2.46
N VAL A 178 2.88 4.14 -2.31
CA VAL A 178 2.17 2.86 -2.10
C VAL A 178 2.60 2.24 -0.78
N CYS A 179 1.64 1.96 0.08
CA CYS A 179 1.81 1.07 1.22
C CYS A 179 1.66 -0.37 0.73
N ASP A 180 2.80 -1.02 0.46
CA ASP A 180 2.89 -2.39 -0.07
C ASP A 180 2.77 -3.45 1.03
N VAL A 181 1.63 -3.42 1.72
CA VAL A 181 1.23 -4.40 2.74
C VAL A 181 1.34 -5.84 2.21
N TRP A 182 1.14 -6.04 0.91
CA TRP A 182 1.26 -7.36 0.28
C TRP A 182 2.68 -7.90 0.39
N SER A 183 3.68 -7.18 -0.14
CA SER A 183 5.07 -7.67 -0.07
C SER A 183 5.58 -7.66 1.36
N ALA A 184 5.17 -6.68 2.17
CA ALA A 184 5.50 -6.59 3.60
C ALA A 184 5.10 -7.85 4.39
N MET A 185 3.94 -8.45 4.09
CA MET A 185 3.49 -9.70 4.72
C MET A 185 4.13 -10.94 4.06
N VAL A 186 4.28 -10.95 2.73
CA VAL A 186 4.83 -12.07 1.96
C VAL A 186 6.32 -12.30 2.30
N VAL A 187 7.11 -11.23 2.43
CA VAL A 187 8.51 -11.29 2.88
C VAL A 187 8.62 -11.78 4.31
N ARG A 188 7.80 -11.26 5.23
CA ARG A 188 7.77 -11.73 6.63
C ARG A 188 7.32 -13.20 6.76
N ALA A 189 6.46 -13.67 5.84
CA ALA A 189 6.09 -15.09 5.70
C ALA A 189 7.20 -15.98 5.11
N GLY A 190 8.38 -15.42 4.77
CA GLY A 190 9.53 -16.15 4.24
C GLY A 190 9.61 -16.25 2.71
N PHE A 191 8.79 -15.47 1.98
CA PHE A 191 8.71 -15.52 0.52
C PHE A 191 9.16 -14.19 -0.10
N GLY A 192 10.15 -14.24 -0.99
CA GLY A 192 10.69 -13.07 -1.66
C GLY A 192 12.11 -13.32 -2.15
N ALA A 193 12.71 -12.32 -2.81
CA ALA A 193 14.14 -12.35 -3.06
C ALA A 193 14.88 -12.19 -1.74
N ALA A 194 15.65 -13.20 -1.33
CA ALA A 194 16.49 -13.09 -0.14
C ALA A 194 17.63 -12.10 -0.41
N THR A 195 17.51 -10.88 0.13
CA THR A 195 18.69 -10.15 0.59
C THR A 195 19.45 -11.10 1.52
N LYS A 196 20.72 -11.37 1.22
CA LYS A 196 21.49 -12.37 1.96
C LYS A 196 21.61 -11.96 3.43
N ARG A 197 20.93 -12.67 4.32
CA ARG A 197 21.33 -12.70 5.73
C ARG A 197 22.76 -13.24 5.77
N GLY A 198 23.68 -12.50 6.39
CA GLY A 198 25.10 -12.84 6.41
C GLY A 198 25.35 -14.13 7.19
N GLU A 199 25.87 -15.14 6.52
CA GLU A 199 26.45 -16.33 7.16
C GLU A 199 27.87 -15.99 7.66
N ASP A 200 27.97 -15.11 8.66
CA ASP A 200 29.25 -14.62 9.23
C ASP A 200 29.24 -14.54 10.77
N GLU A 201 28.41 -15.34 11.46
CA GLU A 201 28.54 -15.63 12.90
C GLU A 201 28.84 -17.12 13.17
N ALA A 202 29.91 -17.63 12.56
CA ALA A 202 30.47 -18.94 12.89
C ALA A 202 31.99 -18.98 12.68
N GLY A 203 32.77 -18.88 13.78
CA GLY A 203 34.21 -19.17 13.75
C GLY A 203 35.13 -18.11 14.35
N VAL A 204 35.02 -17.83 15.65
CA VAL A 204 36.11 -17.17 16.40
C VAL A 204 37.10 -18.25 16.87
N GLU A 205 38.08 -18.57 16.04
CA GLU A 205 39.36 -19.15 16.49
C GLU A 205 40.47 -18.77 15.48
N GLY A 206 41.69 -18.53 15.97
CA GLY A 206 42.62 -17.61 15.31
C GLY A 206 43.81 -18.22 14.55
N ALA A 207 44.30 -17.48 13.55
CA ALA A 207 45.64 -17.58 12.98
C ALA A 207 46.15 -16.19 12.55
N ALA A 208 47.47 -16.01 12.41
CA ALA A 208 48.09 -14.68 12.40
C ALA A 208 48.70 -14.22 11.05
N ALA A 209 48.56 -12.92 10.78
CA ALA A 209 49.52 -12.01 10.14
C ALA A 209 50.30 -12.45 8.88
N SER A 210 49.87 -11.98 7.71
CA SER A 210 50.69 -11.38 6.63
C SER A 210 49.79 -10.96 5.44
N GLY A 211 50.14 -10.00 4.57
CA GLY A 211 51.25 -9.04 4.61
C GLY A 211 51.40 -8.24 3.31
N ALA A 212 51.24 -6.91 3.38
CA ALA A 212 51.70 -5.86 2.45
C ALA A 212 51.32 -5.87 0.92
N ALA A 213 50.93 -4.67 0.45
CA ALA A 213 51.19 -4.11 -0.90
C ALA A 213 50.49 -4.72 -2.14
N ALA A 214 50.37 -4.05 -3.30
CA ALA A 214 50.24 -2.61 -3.64
C ALA A 214 49.94 -2.45 -5.15
N ALA A 215 49.47 -1.26 -5.58
CA ALA A 215 49.40 -0.73 -6.96
C ALA A 215 48.59 -1.55 -8.01
N ALA A 216 47.57 -1.03 -8.73
CA ALA A 216 47.39 0.23 -9.48
C ALA A 216 48.00 0.23 -10.90
N ALA A 217 47.13 0.12 -11.92
CA ALA A 217 47.40 0.55 -13.29
C ALA A 217 46.10 0.86 -14.07
N SER A 218 46.16 1.97 -14.79
CA SER A 218 45.35 2.46 -15.92
C SER A 218 44.78 1.38 -16.85
N ALA A 219 43.55 1.47 -17.39
CA ALA A 219 42.87 2.56 -18.11
C ALA A 219 43.39 2.79 -19.55
N VAL A 220 42.48 2.67 -20.55
CA VAL A 220 42.51 3.30 -21.89
C VAL A 220 41.12 3.14 -22.55
N THR A 221 40.64 4.17 -23.25
CA THR A 221 39.52 4.13 -24.23
C THR A 221 39.99 4.70 -25.56
N PRO A 222 39.33 4.38 -26.68
CA PRO A 222 38.50 5.37 -27.39
C PRO A 222 37.16 4.75 -27.91
N ASN A 223 36.07 5.46 -28.24
CA ASN A 223 35.81 6.47 -29.29
C ASN A 223 36.26 6.01 -30.70
N ALA A 224 35.51 6.12 -31.80
CA ALA A 224 34.11 6.49 -32.10
C ALA A 224 33.70 5.73 -33.41
N ASP A 225 32.73 6.04 -34.29
CA ASP A 225 31.76 7.15 -34.51
C ASP A 225 30.61 6.61 -35.44
N PRO A 226 29.51 7.34 -35.76
CA PRO A 226 28.30 6.80 -36.41
C PRO A 226 28.25 6.92 -37.96
N ALA A 227 27.24 6.28 -38.57
CA ALA A 227 26.82 6.51 -39.95
C ALA A 227 25.28 6.55 -40.09
N SER A 228 24.78 7.38 -41.00
CA SER A 228 23.34 7.59 -41.27
C SER A 228 22.94 7.13 -42.69
N GLY A 229 21.65 6.93 -42.92
CA GLY A 229 21.10 6.60 -44.24
C GLY A 229 19.57 6.75 -44.29
N ASP A 230 19.07 7.39 -45.35
CA ASP A 230 17.66 7.76 -45.57
C ASP A 230 17.23 7.40 -47.02
N GLN A 231 15.94 7.58 -47.32
CA GLN A 231 15.24 7.69 -48.63
C GLN A 231 14.25 6.57 -49.03
N THR A 232 12.99 6.83 -48.67
CA THR A 232 11.82 6.96 -49.58
C THR A 232 11.73 6.16 -50.90
N GLY A 233 10.58 5.48 -51.13
CA GLY A 233 10.20 4.92 -52.45
C GLY A 233 8.70 4.74 -52.70
N ARG A 234 8.19 5.33 -53.80
CA ARG A 234 6.82 5.23 -54.38
C ARG A 234 6.72 4.02 -55.38
N SER A 235 5.59 3.56 -55.94
CA SER A 235 4.14 3.57 -55.60
C SER A 235 3.30 2.82 -56.67
N GLY A 236 2.24 2.08 -56.29
CA GLY A 236 0.98 1.92 -57.06
C GLY A 236 0.85 0.83 -58.16
N GLY A 237 -0.42 0.54 -58.55
CA GLY A 237 -0.79 -0.06 -59.85
C GLY A 237 -1.42 -1.47 -59.85
N GLY A 238 -2.75 -1.58 -59.82
CA GLY A 238 -3.50 -2.86 -59.70
C GLY A 238 -3.73 -3.67 -60.99
N GLY A 239 -4.61 -4.69 -60.89
CA GLY A 239 -5.06 -5.56 -62.00
C GLY A 239 -5.16 -7.05 -61.60
N PRO A 240 -6.32 -7.70 -61.66
CA PRO A 240 -6.48 -9.10 -61.25
C PRO A 240 -6.50 -10.10 -62.42
N GLY A 241 -5.96 -11.31 -62.22
CA GLY A 241 -6.26 -12.46 -63.08
C GLY A 241 -5.33 -13.66 -62.98
N GLY A 242 -5.92 -14.86 -62.88
CA GLY A 242 -5.29 -16.10 -63.38
C GLY A 242 -4.74 -17.11 -62.37
N SER A 243 -5.32 -18.31 -62.44
CA SER A 243 -4.69 -19.63 -62.23
C SER A 243 -4.02 -19.99 -60.89
N ARG A 244 -4.62 -21.00 -60.26
CA ARG A 244 -4.05 -21.88 -59.24
C ARG A 244 -2.62 -22.35 -59.58
N SER A 245 -1.72 -22.28 -58.60
CA SER A 245 -0.73 -23.34 -58.36
C SER A 245 -0.99 -23.94 -56.97
N VAL A 246 -0.66 -25.22 -56.77
CA VAL A 246 -0.81 -25.88 -55.48
C VAL A 246 0.54 -25.80 -54.77
N HIS A 247 0.63 -25.01 -53.70
CA HIS A 247 1.75 -25.07 -52.76
C HIS A 247 1.37 -25.90 -51.54
N GLU A 248 2.36 -26.61 -51.01
CA GLU A 248 2.20 -27.57 -49.93
C GLU A 248 1.71 -26.90 -48.65
N THR A 249 0.87 -27.61 -47.90
CA THR A 249 0.43 -27.19 -46.56
C THR A 249 1.60 -27.28 -45.60
N GLY A 250 2.37 -26.19 -45.48
CA GLY A 250 3.35 -26.03 -44.42
C GLY A 250 2.68 -26.26 -43.07
N THR A 251 3.21 -27.20 -42.28
CA THR A 251 2.76 -27.46 -40.92
C THR A 251 2.74 -26.15 -40.14
N PRO A 252 1.70 -25.86 -39.34
CA PRO A 252 1.77 -24.75 -38.39
C PRO A 252 3.03 -24.92 -37.55
N LEU A 253 3.88 -23.89 -37.50
CA LEU A 253 4.97 -23.86 -36.52
C LEU A 253 4.31 -23.89 -35.14
N ASP A 254 4.60 -24.94 -34.36
CA ASP A 254 4.05 -25.08 -33.01
C ASP A 254 4.31 -23.79 -32.23
N ALA A 255 3.24 -23.20 -31.71
CA ALA A 255 3.36 -22.08 -30.81
C ALA A 255 4.25 -22.50 -29.63
N PRO A 256 5.19 -21.66 -29.18
CA PRO A 256 6.05 -22.01 -28.06
C PRO A 256 5.17 -22.40 -26.86
N PRO A 257 5.52 -23.47 -26.12
CA PRO A 257 4.70 -23.94 -25.01
C PRO A 257 4.45 -22.78 -24.04
N PRO A 258 3.24 -22.67 -23.46
CA PRO A 258 2.93 -21.59 -22.54
C PRO A 258 3.97 -21.56 -21.41
N PRO A 259 4.36 -20.37 -20.93
CA PRO A 259 5.32 -20.28 -19.83
C PRO A 259 4.82 -21.10 -18.64
N PRO A 260 5.73 -21.73 -17.87
CA PRO A 260 5.33 -22.49 -16.69
C PRO A 260 4.52 -21.58 -15.74
N PRO A 261 3.53 -22.14 -15.02
CA PRO A 261 2.77 -21.35 -14.05
C PRO A 261 3.73 -20.72 -13.03
N PRO A 262 3.43 -19.51 -12.53
CA PRO A 262 4.25 -18.89 -11.49
C PRO A 262 4.34 -19.81 -10.27
N PRO A 263 5.47 -19.80 -9.53
CA PRO A 263 5.61 -20.61 -8.33
C PRO A 263 4.50 -20.27 -7.33
N PRO A 264 3.95 -21.26 -6.59
CA PRO A 264 2.83 -21.03 -5.69
C PRO A 264 3.25 -20.07 -4.57
N LEU A 265 2.29 -19.23 -4.18
CA LEU A 265 2.47 -18.13 -3.23
C LEU A 265 2.06 -18.56 -1.81
N PRO A 266 2.59 -17.92 -0.75
CA PRO A 266 2.20 -18.25 0.61
C PRO A 266 0.69 -18.06 0.78
N GLY A 267 0.04 -19.05 1.41
CA GLY A 267 -1.41 -19.09 1.59
C GLY A 267 -2.15 -19.85 0.48
N SER A 268 -1.49 -20.24 -0.61
CA SER A 268 -2.06 -21.14 -1.62
C SER A 268 -2.34 -22.54 -1.06
N LEU A 269 -3.39 -23.20 -1.57
CA LEU A 269 -3.68 -24.60 -1.26
C LEU A 269 -2.55 -25.56 -1.68
N ASP A 270 -1.75 -25.18 -2.68
CA ASP A 270 -0.64 -25.98 -3.24
C ASP A 270 0.60 -26.03 -2.34
N LEU A 271 0.63 -25.23 -1.26
CA LEU A 271 1.70 -25.20 -0.27
C LEU A 271 1.22 -25.64 1.12
N PRO A 272 2.11 -26.13 2.00
CA PRO A 272 1.77 -26.34 3.41
C PRO A 272 1.30 -25.03 4.06
N PRO A 273 0.50 -25.10 5.15
CA PRO A 273 0.12 -23.92 5.93
C PRO A 273 1.36 -23.10 6.34
N ASN A 274 1.28 -21.78 6.18
CA ASN A 274 2.34 -20.86 6.61
C ASN A 274 1.86 -20.12 7.86
N GLU A 275 2.41 -20.48 9.03
CA GLU A 275 1.95 -19.96 10.32
C GLU A 275 2.13 -18.44 10.44
N THR A 276 3.21 -17.89 9.88
CA THR A 276 3.48 -16.44 9.90
C THR A 276 2.48 -15.66 9.04
N LEU A 277 2.17 -16.14 7.83
CA LEU A 277 1.10 -15.56 7.01
C LEU A 277 -0.25 -15.63 7.74
N GLN A 278 -0.54 -16.79 8.33
CA GLN A 278 -1.76 -17.05 9.07
C GLN A 278 -1.87 -16.26 10.38
N SER A 279 -0.76 -15.75 10.94
CA SER A 279 -0.80 -14.86 12.09
C SER A 279 -1.26 -13.44 11.71
N PHE A 280 -1.03 -12.99 10.47
CA PHE A 280 -1.50 -11.70 9.95
C PHE A 280 -3.00 -11.66 9.65
N LEU A 281 -3.67 -12.82 9.59
CA LEU A 281 -5.05 -12.95 9.14
C LEU A 281 -5.96 -13.51 10.25
N GLN A 282 -7.24 -13.15 10.20
CA GLN A 282 -8.30 -13.78 11.00
C GLN A 282 -8.60 -15.20 10.49
N ASP A 283 -9.46 -15.93 11.20
CA ASP A 283 -9.85 -17.31 10.86
C ASP A 283 -10.62 -17.44 9.53
N ASP A 284 -11.00 -16.35 8.87
CA ASP A 284 -11.55 -16.37 7.51
C ASP A 284 -10.50 -16.28 6.40
N GLY A 285 -9.23 -16.05 6.73
CA GLY A 285 -8.14 -15.98 5.76
C GLY A 285 -8.15 -14.74 4.87
N VAL A 286 -8.91 -13.69 5.22
CA VAL A 286 -8.99 -12.45 4.42
C VAL A 286 -8.96 -11.16 5.25
N HIS A 287 -9.55 -11.12 6.45
CA HIS A 287 -9.45 -9.91 7.29
C HIS A 287 -8.15 -9.91 8.10
N LEU A 288 -7.61 -8.72 8.38
CA LEU A 288 -6.39 -8.56 9.17
C LEU A 288 -6.62 -8.95 10.64
N SER A 289 -5.63 -9.62 11.23
CA SER A 289 -5.53 -9.81 12.67
C SER A 289 -4.97 -8.55 13.36
N ALA A 290 -4.67 -8.65 14.66
CA ALA A 290 -3.85 -7.66 15.36
C ALA A 290 -2.44 -7.53 14.73
N GLU A 291 -1.77 -8.65 14.42
CA GLU A 291 -0.45 -8.63 13.78
C GLU A 291 -0.51 -8.07 12.35
N GLY A 292 -1.51 -8.46 11.57
CA GLY A 292 -1.69 -7.91 10.23
C GLY A 292 -1.96 -6.41 10.25
N SER A 293 -2.69 -5.94 11.25
CA SER A 293 -2.91 -4.51 11.52
C SER A 293 -1.63 -3.79 11.96
N ARG A 294 -0.72 -4.44 12.72
CA ARG A 294 0.59 -3.86 13.06
C ARG A 294 1.47 -3.67 11.82
N VAL A 295 1.52 -4.68 10.94
CA VAL A 295 2.26 -4.57 9.67
C VAL A 295 1.70 -3.41 8.84
N LEU A 296 0.38 -3.38 8.56
CA LEU A 296 -0.21 -2.27 7.79
C LEU A 296 0.06 -0.90 8.43
N PHE A 297 -0.05 -0.78 9.75
CA PHE A 297 0.25 0.46 10.47
C PHE A 297 1.71 0.89 10.31
N GLY A 298 2.67 -0.01 10.52
CA GLY A 298 4.11 0.29 10.42
C GLY A 298 4.52 0.70 9.00
N GLU A 299 4.09 -0.05 7.99
CA GLU A 299 4.37 0.26 6.58
C GLU A 299 3.70 1.60 6.17
N LEU A 300 2.47 1.87 6.63
CA LEU A 300 1.77 3.14 6.35
C LEU A 300 2.48 4.33 7.01
N MET A 301 2.90 4.21 8.28
CA MET A 301 3.65 5.28 8.95
C MET A 301 5.01 5.52 8.29
N THR A 302 5.68 4.47 7.81
CA THR A 302 6.94 4.56 7.06
C THR A 302 6.75 5.28 5.72
N VAL A 303 5.65 5.01 5.00
CA VAL A 303 5.29 5.73 3.77
C VAL A 303 4.97 7.20 4.05
N ILE A 304 4.28 7.51 5.14
CA ILE A 304 4.00 8.90 5.54
C ILE A 304 5.29 9.63 5.89
N ASP A 305 6.20 9.06 6.69
CA ASP A 305 7.47 9.70 7.05
C ASP A 305 8.36 9.95 5.82
N LYS A 306 8.49 8.96 4.94
CA LYS A 306 9.34 9.02 3.74
C LYS A 306 8.84 10.00 2.68
N HIS A 307 7.52 10.13 2.48
CA HIS A 307 6.96 10.89 1.36
C HIS A 307 6.20 12.17 1.78
N TYR A 308 5.63 12.20 2.99
CA TYR A 308 4.84 13.30 3.53
C TYR A 308 5.23 13.64 4.99
N PRO A 309 6.52 13.90 5.30
CA PRO A 309 6.98 14.15 6.66
C PRO A 309 6.29 15.36 7.33
N GLU A 310 5.71 16.30 6.56
CA GLU A 310 4.90 17.39 7.09
C GLU A 310 3.57 16.92 7.74
N LEU A 311 3.18 15.67 7.49
CA LEU A 311 2.03 14.99 8.08
C LEU A 311 2.41 14.05 9.22
N MET A 312 3.68 13.97 9.61
CA MET A 312 4.06 13.17 10.78
C MET A 312 3.58 13.81 12.09
N PRO A 313 3.22 13.02 13.12
CA PRO A 313 2.62 13.53 14.36
C PRO A 313 3.50 14.54 15.10
N ASN A 314 4.82 14.40 15.03
CA ASN A 314 5.81 15.31 15.61
C ASN A 314 5.91 16.65 14.85
N ALA A 315 5.73 16.65 13.53
CA ALA A 315 5.75 17.85 12.68
C ALA A 315 4.45 18.69 12.78
N LEU A 316 3.31 18.03 13.03
CA LEU A 316 2.01 18.67 13.12
C LEU A 316 1.79 19.45 14.42
N ARG A 317 1.11 20.60 14.36
CA ARG A 317 0.70 21.36 15.55
C ARG A 317 -0.40 20.64 16.33
N MET A 318 -0.38 20.75 17.67
CA MET A 318 -1.59 20.52 18.45
C MET A 318 -2.58 21.69 18.23
N ARG A 319 -3.85 21.37 18.07
CA ARG A 319 -4.95 22.29 17.69
C ARG A 319 -5.67 22.92 18.89
N LEU A 320 -5.31 22.51 20.11
CA LEU A 320 -5.81 23.05 21.38
C LEU A 320 -4.62 23.39 22.30
N PRO A 321 -4.72 24.42 23.18
CA PRO A 321 -3.66 24.80 24.13
C PRO A 321 -3.25 23.67 25.09
N ALA A 322 -2.12 23.82 25.76
CA ALA A 322 -1.83 23.00 26.94
C ALA A 322 -2.83 23.35 28.06
N TRP A 323 -3.20 22.39 28.91
CA TRP A 323 -4.26 22.59 29.92
C TRP A 323 -3.87 23.59 31.01
N ASP A 324 -2.56 23.78 31.19
CA ASP A 324 -1.84 24.61 32.14
C ASP A 324 -1.38 25.97 31.55
N ASP A 325 -1.68 26.26 30.28
CA ASP A 325 -1.31 27.52 29.61
C ASP A 325 -2.30 28.64 29.95
N VAL A 326 -2.24 29.13 31.20
CA VAL A 326 -3.15 30.13 31.78
C VAL A 326 -3.24 31.40 30.92
N ASP A 327 -2.12 31.86 30.34
CA ASP A 327 -2.09 33.04 29.46
C ASP A 327 -2.96 32.84 28.22
N VAL A 328 -2.87 31.66 27.58
CA VAL A 328 -3.65 31.34 26.38
C VAL A 328 -5.12 31.09 26.70
N TRP A 329 -5.46 30.42 27.80
CA TRP A 329 -6.86 30.28 28.22
C TRP A 329 -7.50 31.63 28.54
N THR A 330 -6.78 32.49 29.26
CA THR A 330 -7.21 33.87 29.56
C THR A 330 -7.46 34.70 28.29
N ALA A 331 -6.71 34.48 27.21
CA ALA A 331 -6.94 35.12 25.92
C ALA A 331 -8.19 34.54 25.20
N VAL A 332 -8.32 33.21 25.16
CA VAL A 332 -9.46 32.52 24.54
C VAL A 332 -10.80 32.90 25.20
N GLU A 333 -10.81 33.12 26.53
CA GLU A 333 -11.98 33.59 27.27
C GLU A 333 -12.36 35.04 26.99
N LYS A 334 -11.38 35.92 26.71
CA LYS A 334 -11.60 37.35 26.50
C LYS A 334 -12.04 37.69 25.07
N ASP A 335 -11.35 37.12 24.08
CA ASP A 335 -11.46 37.57 22.69
C ASP A 335 -12.33 36.65 21.81
N GLY A 336 -12.61 35.43 22.28
CA GLY A 336 -13.19 34.37 21.47
C GLY A 336 -12.20 33.84 20.43
N ARG A 337 -12.66 32.94 19.55
CA ARG A 337 -11.78 32.19 18.62
C ARG A 337 -11.40 33.02 17.38
N SER A 338 -10.41 33.91 17.50
CA SER A 338 -9.81 34.57 16.34
C SER A 338 -8.69 33.70 15.70
N GLU A 339 -8.60 33.68 14.37
CA GLU A 339 -7.52 32.94 13.67
C GLU A 339 -6.16 33.65 13.77
N GLN A 340 -6.17 34.97 13.92
CA GLN A 340 -4.97 35.80 13.98
C GLN A 340 -4.09 35.44 15.20
N GLN A 341 -4.71 35.22 16.36
CA GLN A 341 -4.01 34.83 17.58
C GLN A 341 -3.35 33.44 17.49
N GLN A 342 -3.92 32.51 16.69
CA GLN A 342 -3.27 31.22 16.43
C GLN A 342 -1.93 31.38 15.67
N ARG A 343 -1.79 32.41 14.83
CA ARG A 343 -0.54 32.72 14.12
C ARG A 343 0.50 33.34 15.05
N GLU A 344 0.08 34.21 15.96
CA GLU A 344 0.98 34.77 16.99
C GLU A 344 1.46 33.72 17.99
N GLN A 345 0.59 32.79 18.41
CA GLN A 345 0.96 31.65 19.25
C GLN A 345 2.03 30.77 18.58
N GLN A 346 1.94 30.60 17.25
CA GLN A 346 2.88 29.82 16.46
C GLN A 346 4.31 30.39 16.53
N GLN A 347 4.44 31.73 16.39
CA GLN A 347 5.72 32.43 16.50
C GLN A 347 6.31 32.34 17.92
N ARG A 348 5.50 32.57 18.96
CA ARG A 348 5.93 32.48 20.37
C ARG A 348 6.36 31.07 20.76
N THR A 349 5.67 30.05 20.26
CA THR A 349 6.03 28.64 20.52
C THR A 349 7.34 28.27 19.83
N GLN A 350 7.53 28.62 18.54
CA GLN A 350 8.77 28.35 17.82
C GLN A 350 9.99 29.01 18.49
N ALA A 351 9.85 30.25 18.97
CA ALA A 351 10.89 30.93 19.75
C ALA A 351 11.21 30.21 21.08
N ARG A 352 10.22 29.58 21.73
CA ARG A 352 10.44 28.76 22.95
C ARG A 352 11.12 27.42 22.65
N THR A 353 10.83 26.75 21.54
CA THR A 353 11.53 25.49 21.18
C THR A 353 12.99 25.72 20.79
N ALA A 354 13.28 26.82 20.09
CA ALA A 354 14.65 27.18 19.70
C ALA A 354 15.59 27.46 20.90
N GLY A 355 15.03 27.77 22.08
CA GLY A 355 15.77 28.02 23.32
C GLY A 355 15.84 26.85 24.29
N ARG A 356 15.41 25.64 23.90
CA ARG A 356 15.37 24.47 24.81
C ARG A 356 16.27 23.35 24.29
N ASP A 357 17.48 23.32 24.84
CA ASP A 357 18.52 22.33 24.55
C ASP A 357 18.02 20.88 24.73
N GLY A 358 18.60 19.94 23.98
CA GLY A 358 18.05 18.65 23.55
C GLY A 358 17.25 17.85 24.57
N GLY A 359 16.00 18.22 24.80
CA GLY A 359 15.11 17.60 25.77
C GLY A 359 14.85 16.13 25.43
N LYS A 360 15.34 15.22 26.28
CA LYS A 360 15.26 13.77 26.08
C LYS A 360 13.86 13.33 25.64
N VAL A 361 13.78 12.73 24.46
CA VAL A 361 12.60 12.00 24.00
C VAL A 361 12.27 10.94 25.04
N VAL A 362 11.04 10.94 25.55
CA VAL A 362 10.50 9.78 26.25
C VAL A 362 10.27 8.71 25.20
N LYS A 363 11.25 7.81 25.03
CA LYS A 363 11.12 6.60 24.20
C LYS A 363 10.05 5.70 24.84
N GLY A 364 8.80 5.91 24.44
CA GLY A 364 7.74 4.93 24.65
C GLY A 364 8.00 3.68 23.79
N GLU A 365 7.43 2.56 24.19
CA GLU A 365 7.73 1.20 23.66
C GLU A 365 7.22 0.93 22.23
N PHE A 366 7.06 1.98 21.41
CA PHE A 366 6.58 1.92 20.03
C PHE A 366 7.70 1.84 18.98
N GLU A 367 8.96 2.12 19.33
CA GLU A 367 10.10 1.90 18.42
C GLU A 367 10.28 0.43 18.02
N ALA A 368 9.87 -0.51 18.90
CA ALA A 368 9.91 -1.96 18.65
C ALA A 368 8.92 -2.46 17.57
N VAL A 369 8.16 -1.56 16.93
CA VAL A 369 7.31 -1.85 15.75
C VAL A 369 7.94 -1.29 14.46
N VAL A 370 9.06 -0.55 14.58
CA VAL A 370 9.77 0.12 13.47
C VAL A 370 11.23 -0.36 13.35
N SER A 371 11.79 -0.98 14.39
CA SER A 371 13.16 -1.53 14.41
C SER A 371 13.41 -2.63 13.37
N ASP A 372 12.36 -3.35 12.97
CA ASP A 372 12.46 -4.58 12.18
C ASP A 372 12.32 -4.33 10.65
N THR A 373 12.31 -3.07 10.25
CA THR A 373 12.37 -2.64 8.84
C THR A 373 13.68 -1.88 8.59
N GLU A 374 14.75 -2.61 8.26
CA GLU A 374 15.92 -1.98 7.64
C GLU A 374 15.54 -1.37 6.28
N PRO A 375 16.19 -0.25 5.88
CA PRO A 375 15.86 0.43 4.64
C PRO A 375 16.33 -0.37 3.41
N ASN A 376 15.40 -1.05 2.75
CA ASN A 376 15.63 -1.60 1.42
C ASN A 376 16.02 -0.46 0.44
N VAL A 377 17.15 -0.67 -0.24
CA VAL A 377 17.72 0.18 -1.30
C VAL A 377 17.16 -0.24 -2.66
#